data_AF-A0A7K0PNG8-F1
#
_entry.id   AF-A0A7K0PNG8-F1
#
_cell.length_a   1.000
_cell.length_b   1.000
_cell.length_c   1.000
_cell.angle_alpha   90.00
_cell.angle_beta   90.00
_cell.angle_gamma   90.00
#
_symmetry.space_group_name_H-M   'P 1'
#
loop_
_entity.id
_entity.type
_entity.pdbx_description
1 polymer ?
#
loop_
_entity_poly.entity_id
_entity_poly.type
_entity_poly.pdbx_seq_one_letter_code
_entity_poly.pdbx_strand_id
1 'polypeptide(L)' 'MYVIAGRGGAADKDPAALREDLGALVALLADGSLTPEVTTLPLADIADAHRRLESGTVPGKLVLRVDAPG' A
#
# COMPACT_ATOMS: atom_id res chain seq x y z
N MET A 1 -3.84 0.88 -15.89
CA MET A 1 -4.80 1.12 -14.79
C MET A 1 -4.11 0.69 -13.51
N TYR A 2 -3.52 1.62 -12.76
CA TYR A 2 -2.79 1.29 -11.53
C TYR A 2 -3.63 1.75 -10.34
N VAL A 3 -4.01 0.81 -9.49
CA VAL A 3 -4.84 1.06 -8.32
C VAL A 3 -3.92 1.40 -7.14
N ILE A 4 -3.87 2.69 -6.78
CA ILE A 4 -3.45 3.12 -5.45
C ILE A 4 -4.70 3.03 -4.58
N ALA A 5 -4.76 1.97 -3.75
CA ALA A 5 -5.81 1.69 -2.76
C ALA A 5 -7.27 1.93 -3.22
N GLY A 6 -7.92 0.84 -3.65
CA GLY A 6 -9.37 0.67 -3.44
C GLY A 6 -10.29 1.47 -4.36
N ARG A 7 -10.65 0.90 -5.50
CA ARG A 7 -12.02 1.08 -6.03
C ARG A 7 -12.45 -0.21 -6.72
N GLY A 8 -13.47 -0.88 -6.17
CA GLY A 8 -14.03 -2.14 -6.69
C GLY A 8 -13.45 -3.44 -6.11
N GLY A 9 -12.74 -3.39 -4.98
CA GLY A 9 -12.17 -4.55 -4.30
C GLY A 9 -13.13 -5.24 -3.32
N ALA A 10 -12.71 -6.36 -2.71
CA ALA A 10 -13.49 -7.13 -1.73
C ALA A 10 -14.10 -6.27 -0.59
N ALA A 11 -13.47 -5.14 -0.27
CA ALA A 11 -13.94 -4.11 0.64
C ALA A 11 -15.37 -3.63 0.42
N ASP A 12 -15.78 -3.47 -0.84
CA ASP A 12 -17.08 -2.93 -1.21
C ASP A 12 -18.18 -4.01 -1.20
N LYS A 13 -17.80 -5.30 -1.26
CA LYS A 13 -18.73 -6.44 -1.37
C LYS A 13 -19.09 -7.05 -0.02
N ASP A 14 -18.11 -7.16 0.88
CA ASP A 14 -18.31 -7.66 2.24
C ASP A 14 -17.36 -6.96 3.22
N PRO A 15 -17.82 -5.84 3.82
CA PRO A 15 -17.03 -5.10 4.80
C PRO A 15 -16.73 -5.89 6.09
N ALA A 16 -17.50 -6.94 6.41
CA ALA A 16 -17.25 -7.74 7.61
C ALA A 16 -16.11 -8.72 7.34
N ALA A 17 -16.16 -9.44 6.22
CA ALA A 17 -15.07 -10.32 5.79
C ALA A 17 -13.75 -9.56 5.63
N LEU A 18 -13.77 -8.35 5.03
CA LEU A 18 -12.55 -7.54 4.94
C LEU A 18 -11.97 -7.20 6.32
N ARG A 19 -12.82 -6.88 7.30
CA ARG A 19 -12.33 -6.54 8.65
C ARG A 19 -11.67 -7.74 9.33
N GLU A 20 -12.23 -8.93 9.15
CA GLU A 20 -11.64 -10.18 9.62
C GLU A 20 -10.29 -10.44 8.96
N ASP A 21 -10.22 -10.36 7.63
CA ASP A 21 -8.99 -10.53 6.85
C ASP A 21 -7.90 -9.54 7.26
N LEU A 22 -8.26 -8.26 7.44
CA LEU A 22 -7.33 -7.23 7.92
C LEU A 22 -6.85 -7.51 9.34
N GLY A 23 -7.71 -8.02 10.22
CA GLY A 23 -7.33 -8.43 11.57
C GLY A 23 -6.27 -9.53 11.55
N ALA A 24 -6.49 -10.58 10.74
CA ALA A 24 -5.53 -11.65 10.54
C ALA A 24 -4.20 -11.14 9.93
N LEU A 25 -4.29 -10.28 8.91
CA LEU A 25 -3.11 -9.69 8.28
C LEU A 25 -2.28 -8.86 9.27
N VAL A 26 -2.92 -8.03 10.09
CA VAL A 26 -2.23 -7.22 11.11
C VAL A 26 -1.57 -8.09 12.16
N ALA A 27 -2.19 -9.21 12.56
CA ALA A 27 -1.56 -10.16 13.50
C ALA A 27 -0.25 -10.73 12.93
N LEU A 28 -0.25 -11.15 11.66
CA LEU A 28 0.94 -11.66 10.96
C LEU A 28 2.04 -10.61 10.78
N LEU A 29 1.66 -9.34 10.62
CA LEU A 29 2.63 -8.23 10.60
C LEU A 29 3.22 -8.00 12.01
N ALA A 30 2.39 -8.07 13.05
CA ALA A 30 2.79 -7.80 14.43
C ALA A 30 3.70 -8.90 15.00
N ASP A 31 3.48 -10.16 14.64
CA ASP A 31 4.30 -11.30 15.05
C ASP A 31 5.56 -11.51 14.17
N GLY A 32 5.68 -10.73 13.09
CA GLY A 32 6.83 -10.76 12.17
C GLY A 32 6.81 -11.90 11.16
N SER A 33 5.75 -12.72 11.10
CA SER A 33 5.58 -13.78 10.10
C SER A 33 5.42 -13.20 8.68
N LEU A 34 4.98 -11.95 8.58
CA LEU A 34 4.91 -11.20 7.33
C LEU A 34 5.70 -9.90 7.46
N THR A 35 6.71 -9.71 6.61
CA THR A 35 7.51 -8.49 6.54
C THR A 35 7.46 -7.91 5.12
N PRO A 36 6.51 -7.02 4.81
CA PRO A 36 6.40 -6.46 3.48
C PRO A 36 7.59 -5.56 3.18
N GLU A 37 8.14 -5.69 1.97
CA GLU A 37 9.09 -4.72 1.45
C GLU A 37 8.35 -3.41 1.12
N VAL A 38 8.78 -2.32 1.75
CA VAL A 38 8.14 -1.00 1.60
C VAL A 38 9.17 0.00 1.12
N THR A 39 8.90 0.59 -0.05
CA THR A 39 9.63 1.75 -0.56
C THR A 39 8.84 3.02 -0.23
N THR A 40 9.45 3.98 0.45
CA THR A 40 8.78 5.23 0.83
C THR A 40 9.34 6.41 0.03
N LEU A 41 8.46 7.27 -0.48
CA LEU A 41 8.80 8.53 -1.15
C LEU A 41 7.98 9.67 -0.54
N PRO A 42 8.47 10.92 -0.53
CA PRO A 42 7.65 12.06 -0.13
C PRO A 42 6.54 12.30 -1.15
N LEU A 43 5.40 12.85 -0.69
CA LEU A 43 4.28 13.18 -1.57
C LEU A 43 4.67 14.17 -2.68
N ALA A 44 5.66 15.03 -2.43
CA ALA A 44 6.22 15.94 -3.43
C ALA A 44 6.76 15.21 -4.67
N ASP A 45 7.23 13.97 -4.50
CA ASP A 45 7.82 13.14 -5.56
C ASP A 45 6.77 12.25 -6.25
N ILE A 46 5.48 12.56 -6.14
CA ILE A 46 4.39 11.75 -6.72
C ILE A 46 4.57 11.47 -8.22
N ALA A 47 5.10 12.44 -8.98
CA ALA A 47 5.36 12.26 -10.40
C ALA A 47 6.44 11.19 -10.66
N ASP A 48 7.50 11.16 -9.84
CA ASP A 48 8.53 10.12 -9.90
C ASP A 48 8.02 8.77 -9.40
N ALA A 49 7.19 8.77 -8.34
CA ALA A 49 6.54 7.58 -7.85
C ALA A 49 5.69 6.90 -8.94
N HIS A 50 4.94 7.68 -9.70
CA HIS A 50 4.15 7.19 -10.85
C HIS A 50 5.03 6.59 -11.93
N ARG A 51 6.10 7.28 -12.36
CA ARG A 51 7.04 6.76 -13.37
C ARG A 51 7.66 5.43 -12.95
N ARG A 52 8.07 5.30 -11.69
CA ARG A 52 8.64 4.05 -11.14
C ARG A 52 7.63 2.91 -11.07
N LEU A 53 6.37 3.23 -10.77
CA LEU A 53 5.29 2.25 -10.76
C LEU A 53 4.99 1.75 -12.18
N GLU A 54 4.98 2.66 -13.16
CA GLU A 54 4.77 2.34 -14.58
C GLU A 54 5.91 1.49 -15.16
N SER A 55 7.14 1.70 -14.72
CA SER A 55 8.28 0.86 -15.14
C SER A 55 8.26 -0.54 -14.53
N GLY A 56 7.36 -0.83 -13.59
CA GLY A 56 7.23 -2.15 -12.96
C GLY A 56 8.43 -2.55 -12.10
N THR A 57 9.34 -1.63 -11.82
CA THR A 57 10.61 -1.87 -11.11
C THR A 57 10.52 -1.59 -9.62
N VAL A 58 9.33 -1.34 -9.08
CA VAL A 58 9.16 -1.15 -7.64
C VAL A 58 8.87 -2.51 -6.99
N PRO A 59 9.83 -3.11 -6.28
CA PRO A 59 9.54 -4.28 -5.46
C PRO A 59 8.63 -3.88 -4.30
N GLY A 60 7.72 -4.79 -3.94
CA GLY A 60 6.85 -4.62 -2.78
C GLY A 60 5.81 -3.50 -2.92
N LYS A 61 5.72 -2.64 -1.91
CA LYS A 61 4.72 -1.56 -1.82
C LYS A 61 5.41 -0.20 -1.86
N LEU A 62 4.92 0.71 -2.72
CA LEU A 62 5.30 2.12 -2.71
C LEU A 62 4.34 2.90 -1.83
N VAL A 63 4.86 3.57 -0.81
CA VAL A 63 4.10 4.42 0.11
C VAL A 63 4.53 5.87 -0.05
N LEU A 64 3.55 6.77 -0.17
CA LEU A 64 3.80 8.21 -0.17
C LEU A 64 3.63 8.77 1.23
N ARG A 65 4.65 9.49 1.70
CA ARG A 65 4.67 10.13 3.00
C ARG A 65 4.16 11.57 2.88
N VAL A 66 3.18 11.91 3.70
CA VAL A 66 2.49 13.22 3.68
C VAL A 66 3.12 14.20 4.68
N ASP A 67 4.16 13.79 5.40
CA ASP A 67 4.92 14.67 6.28
C ASP A 67 5.63 15.75 5.45
N ALA A 68 5.21 17.00 5.64
CA ALA A 68 5.92 18.14 5.10
C ALA A 68 7.23 18.32 5.87
N PRO A 69 8.34 18.50 5.13
CA PRO A 69 9.17 19.66 5.37
C PRO A 69 9.31 20.44 4.07
N GLY A 70 8.64 21.58 4.02
CA GLY A 70 9.03 22.75 3.23
C GLY A 70 9.43 23.84 4.21
#